data_AF-A0A3C0SZG1-F1
#
_entry.id   AF-A0A3C0SZG1-F1
#
_cell.length_a   1.000
_cell.length_b   1.000
_cell.length_c   1.000
_cell.angle_alpha   90.00
_cell.angle_beta   90.00
_cell.angle_gamma   90.00
#
_symmetry.space_group_name_H-M   'P 1'
#
loop_
_entity.id
_entity.type
_entity.pdbx_description
1 polymer ?
#
loop_
_entity_poly.entity_id
_entity_poly.type
_entity_poly.pdbx_seq_one_letter_code
_entity_poly.pdbx_strand_id
1 'polypeptide(L)' 'MEKKKLLKIYHDMLVIRKFEEKALKLFEANKLRGSVHLTIGQEAVAAAVCSNLRDEDYIT' A
#
# COMPACT_ATOMS: atom_id res chain seq x y z
N MET A 1 8.03 19.31 2.40
CA MET A 1 6.65 18.82 2.14
C MET A 1 5.73 19.35 3.22
N GLU A 2 4.51 19.73 2.86
CA GLU A 2 3.51 20.21 3.83
C GLU A 2 3.10 19.09 4.81
N LYS A 3 2.82 19.46 6.07
CA LYS A 3 2.38 18.52 7.12
C LYS A 3 1.18 17.67 6.68
N LYS A 4 0.21 18.27 5.98
CA LYS A 4 -0.96 17.57 5.44
C LYS A 4 -0.57 16.46 4.46
N LYS A 5 0.39 16.72 3.57
CA LYS A 5 0.91 15.73 2.61
C LYS A 5 1.62 14.58 3.33
N LEU A 6 2.44 14.88 4.34
CA LEU A 6 3.12 13.86 5.15
C LEU A 6 2.14 12.96 5.91
N LEU A 7 1.10 13.55 6.51
CA LEU A 7 0.05 12.78 7.19
C LEU A 7 -0.72 11.88 6.22
N LYS A 8 -0.99 12.35 5.00
CA LYS A 8 -1.62 11.53 3.97
C LYS A 8 -0.74 10.34 3.57
N ILE A 9 0.55 10.57 3.31
CA ILE A 9 1.48 9.49 2.94
C ILE A 9 1.59 8.45 4.07
N TYR A 10 1.71 8.92 5.32
CA TYR A 10 1.73 8.02 6.47
C TYR A 10 0.44 7.20 6.60
N HIS A 11 -0.72 7.84 6.42
CA HIS A 11 -2.00 7.15 6.38
C HIS A 11 -2.04 6.10 5.28
N ASP A 12 -1.62 6.43 4.06
CA ASP A 12 -1.62 5.52 2.92
C ASP A 12 -0.69 4.32 3.15
N MET A 13 0.48 4.53 3.76
CA MET A 13 1.37 3.43 4.19
C MET A 13 0.68 2.49 5.19
N LEU A 14 -0.06 3.02 6.16
CA LEU A 14 -0.81 2.21 7.13
C LEU A 14 -1.94 1.42 6.46
N VAL A 15 -2.63 2.03 5.48
CA VAL A 15 -3.67 1.34 4.70
C VAL A 15 -3.08 0.17 3.94
N ILE A 16 -1.96 0.36 3.22
CA ILE A 16 -1.27 -0.70 2.49
C ILE A 16 -0.89 -1.84 3.46
N ARG A 17 -0.22 -1.50 4.58
CA ARG A 17 0.17 -2.49 5.60
C ARG A 17 -1.03 -3.30 6.09
N LYS A 18 -2.14 -2.64 6.43
CA LYS A 18 -3.32 -3.31 6.99
C LYS A 18 -4.05 -4.18 5.98
N PHE A 19 -4.09 -3.74 4.72
CA PHE A 19 -4.59 -4.55 3.63
C PHE A 19 -3.77 -5.83 3.47
N GLU A 20 -2.45 -5.72 3.43
CA GLU A 20 -1.55 -6.85 3.25
C GLU A 20 -1.55 -7.83 4.43
N GLU A 21 -1.54 -7.33 5.67
CA GLU A 21 -1.71 -8.16 6.87
C GLU A 21 -3.04 -8.93 6.84
N LYS A 22 -4.11 -8.33 6.30
CA LYS A 22 -5.40 -8.99 6.15
C LYS A 22 -5.40 -10.02 5.03
N ALA A 23 -4.78 -9.71 3.89
CA ALA A 23 -4.62 -10.63 2.77
C ALA A 23 -3.83 -11.87 3.20
N LEU A 24 -2.73 -11.68 3.93
CA LEU A 24 -1.94 -12.78 4.51
C LEU A 24 -2.78 -13.67 5.42
N LYS A 25 -3.52 -13.08 6.38
CA LYS A 25 -4.40 -13.85 7.28
C LYS A 25 -5.47 -14.65 6.55
N LEU A 26 -6.04 -14.09 5.48
CA LEU A 26 -7.05 -14.79 4.68
C LEU A 26 -6.43 -15.91 3.84
N PHE A 27 -5.22 -15.69 3.32
CA PHE A 27 -4.44 -16.68 2.60
C PHE A 27 -4.08 -17.87 3.49
N GLU A 28 -3.50 -17.61 4.66
CA GLU A 28 -3.18 -18.63 5.68
C GLU A 28 -4.43 -19.41 6.14
N ALA A 29 -5.58 -18.74 6.21
CA ALA A 29 -6.86 -19.36 6.54
C ALA A 29 -7.51 -20.13 5.37
N ASN A 30 -6.83 -20.30 4.23
CA ASN A 30 -7.38 -20.88 2.99
C ASN A 30 -8.66 -20.21 2.47
N LYS A 31 -8.90 -18.94 2.85
CA LYS A 31 -10.05 -18.13 2.42
C LYS A 31 -9.73 -17.25 1.21
N LEU A 32 -8.45 -17.01 0.93
CA LEU A 32 -7.95 -16.37 -0.28
C LEU A 32 -7.15 -17.41 -1.07
N ARG A 33 -7.58 -17.70 -2.30
CA ARG A 33 -7.00 -18.75 -3.15
C ARG A 33 -6.15 -18.13 -4.25
N GLY A 34 -5.14 -18.86 -4.73
CA GLY A 34 -4.22 -18.41 -5.78
C GLY A 34 -2.85 -18.03 -5.20
N SER A 35 -2.21 -17.02 -5.77
CA SER A 35 -0.96 -16.46 -5.27
C SER A 35 -1.20 -15.10 -4.61
N VAL A 36 -0.44 -14.83 -3.55
CA VAL A 36 -0.45 -13.54 -2.85
C VAL A 36 0.99 -13.06 -2.76
N HIS A 37 1.26 -11.90 -3.35
CA HIS A 37 2.56 -11.23 -3.28
C HIS A 37 2.40 -10.01 -2.40
N LEU A 38 3.13 -10.00 -1.29
CA LEU A 38 3.04 -8.95 -0.28
C LEU A 38 4.25 -8.02 -0.41
N THR A 39 4.02 -6.74 -0.22
CA THR A 39 5.05 -5.69 -0.20
C THR A 39 5.27 -5.15 1.21
N ILE A 40 5.03 -5.98 2.24
CA ILE A 40 5.19 -5.61 3.65
C ILE A 40 6.63 -5.13 3.87
N GLY A 41 6.77 -3.88 4.29
CA GLY A 41 8.06 -3.19 4.47
C GLY A 41 8.48 -2.31 3.28
N GLN A 42 7.73 -2.30 2.18
CA GLN A 42 7.96 -1.47 0.99
C GLN A 42 6.85 -0.43 0.76
N GLU A 43 5.98 -0.20 1.74
CA GLU A 43 4.80 0.67 1.58
C GLU A 43 5.16 2.11 1.25
N ALA A 44 6.31 2.56 1.75
CA ALA A 44 6.82 3.90 1.49
C ALA A 44 7.05 4.15 -0.01
N VAL A 45 7.41 3.12 -0.79
CA VAL A 45 7.65 3.25 -2.23
C VAL A 45 6.35 3.64 -2.93
N ALA A 46 5.31 2.81 -2.80
CA ALA A 46 4.02 3.07 -3.43
C ALA A 46 3.37 4.37 -2.91
N ALA A 47 3.35 4.59 -1.58
CA ALA A 47 2.71 5.76 -1.00
C ALA A 47 3.42 7.07 -1.39
N ALA A 48 4.75 7.10 -1.38
CA ALA A 48 5.51 8.31 -1.75
C ALA A 48 5.45 8.57 -3.26
N VAL A 49 5.65 7.56 -4.11
CA VAL A 49 5.60 7.71 -5.57
C VAL A 49 4.23 8.24 -5.98
N CYS A 50 3.14 7.55 -5.59
CA CYS A 50 1.79 7.96 -5.97
C CYS A 50 1.40 9.33 -5.39
N SER A 51 1.97 9.77 -4.26
CA SER A 51 1.73 11.12 -3.73
C SER A 51 2.35 12.26 -4.54
N ASN A 52 3.24 11.95 -5.48
CA ASN A 52 3.93 12.92 -6.35
C ASN A 52 3.52 12.81 -7.81
N LEU A 53 2.70 11.83 -8.17
CA LEU A 53 2.07 11.74 -9.47
C LEU A 53 0.85 12.67 -9.53
N ARG A 54 0.51 13.10 -10.75
CA ARG A 54 -0.79 13.68 -11.08
C ARG A 54 -1.70 12.57 -11.57
N ASP A 55 -2.99 12.87 -11.64
CA ASP A 55 -4.01 11.90 -12.03
C ASP A 55 -3.85 11.45 -13.51
N GLU A 56 -3.16 12.24 -14.34
CA GLU A 56 -2.87 11.91 -15.74
C GLU A 56 -1.56 11.16 -15.96
N ASP A 57 -0.73 11.00 -14.91
CA ASP A 57 0.54 10.28 -15.02
C ASP A 57 0.31 8.76 -14.95
N TYR A 58 1.05 8.00 -15.76
CA TYR A 58 0.90 6.53 -15.88
C TYR A 58 2.02 5.79 -15.14
N ILE A 59 1.67 4.68 -14.47
CA ILE A 59 2.62 3.69 -13.89
C ILE A 59 2.16 2.26 -14.23
N THR A 60 3.09 1.30 -14.28
CA THR A 60 2.79 -0.12 -14.58
C THR A 60 3.32 -1.04 -13.49
#